data_AF-A0AAU9RQ96-F1
#
_entry.id   AF-A0AAU9RQ96-F1
#
_cell.length_a   1.000
_cell.length_b   1.000
_cell.length_c   1.000
_cell.angle_alpha   90.00
_cell.angle_beta   90.00
_cell.angle_gamma   90.00
#
_symmetry.space_group_name_H-M   'P 1'
#
loop_
_entity.id
_entity.type
_entity.pdbx_description
1 polymer ?
#
loop_
_entity_poly.entity_id
_entity_poly.type
_entity_poly.pdbx_seq_one_letter_code
_entity_poly.pdbx_strand_id
1 'polypeptide(L)'
;MSIGLLLHPLSPHVPPATPTSTGAPSFSAAGNHHRHVLSLSETCSNMSQLKQLHAFTLRTTYPDETATLFLYGRILQLSSSFSDVNYAFRLFDSIQENHSSFMWNTLIRACAHDVSRKEEAFLLYRKMLERGKSSPDKHTFPFVLKACAYIFGLSEGKQVHCQIVKHGLSGDVNPSNRMVTRCRVF
;
A
#
# COMPACT_ATOMS: atom_id res chain seq x y z
N MET A 1 -78.68 18.97 9.92
CA MET A 1 -78.01 18.11 10.91
C MET A 1 -78.40 16.68 10.61
N SER A 2 -77.54 15.93 9.93
CA SER A 2 -77.53 14.45 9.89
C SER A 2 -76.13 14.05 9.42
N ILE A 3 -75.40 13.40 10.31
CA ILE A 3 -74.05 12.90 10.09
C ILE A 3 -74.22 11.43 9.69
N GLY A 4 -74.00 11.11 8.42
CA GLY A 4 -73.88 9.72 7.95
C GLY A 4 -72.42 9.31 7.95
N LEU A 5 -72.02 8.46 8.89
CA LEU A 5 -70.72 7.79 8.89
C LEU A 5 -70.67 6.77 7.74
N LEU A 6 -69.81 7.01 6.75
CA LEU A 6 -69.36 6.00 5.80
C LEU A 6 -68.11 5.32 6.38
N LEU A 7 -68.28 4.12 6.93
CA LEU A 7 -67.18 3.21 7.28
C LEU A 7 -66.60 2.61 6.00
N HIS A 8 -65.40 3.06 5.60
CA HIS A 8 -64.56 2.34 4.64
C HIS A 8 -63.82 1.19 5.34
N PRO A 9 -63.66 0.02 4.70
CA PRO A 9 -62.95 -1.11 5.29
C PRO A 9 -61.43 -0.86 5.36
N LEU A 10 -60.84 -1.17 6.51
CA LEU A 10 -59.40 -1.15 6.78
C LEU A 10 -58.68 -2.17 5.87
N SER A 11 -57.75 -1.69 5.04
CA SER A 11 -56.80 -2.56 4.33
C SER A 11 -55.83 -3.23 5.33
N PRO A 12 -55.47 -4.51 5.16
CA PRO A 12 -54.49 -5.16 6.02
C PRO A 12 -53.10 -4.54 5.80
N HIS A 13 -52.53 -4.02 6.88
CA HIS A 13 -51.18 -3.49 6.94
C HIS A 13 -50.16 -4.63 6.75
N VAL A 14 -49.59 -4.74 5.55
CA VAL A 14 -48.47 -5.65 5.28
C VAL A 14 -47.23 -5.10 6.01
N PRO A 15 -46.61 -5.85 6.95
CA PRO A 15 -45.39 -5.40 7.60
C PRO A 15 -44.23 -5.36 6.59
N PRO A 16 -43.30 -4.40 6.72
CA PRO A 16 -42.14 -4.33 5.85
C PRO A 16 -41.29 -5.60 6.03
N ALA A 17 -40.91 -6.21 4.90
CA ALA A 17 -40.04 -7.37 4.87
C ALA A 17 -38.73 -7.06 5.60
N THR A 18 -38.44 -7.85 6.64
CA THR A 18 -37.14 -7.90 7.28
C THR A 18 -36.06 -8.17 6.23
N PRO A 19 -34.94 -7.42 6.19
CA PRO A 19 -33.86 -7.74 5.29
C PRO A 19 -33.32 -9.12 5.64
N THR A 20 -33.55 -10.07 4.73
CA THR A 20 -32.92 -11.39 4.70
C THR A 20 -31.43 -11.22 4.95
N SER A 21 -30.91 -11.88 5.99
CA SER A 21 -29.48 -11.96 6.23
C SER A 21 -28.82 -12.63 5.04
N THR A 22 -28.31 -11.84 4.10
CA THR A 22 -27.27 -12.29 3.18
C THR A 22 -26.10 -12.68 4.07
N GLY A 23 -25.92 -14.00 4.24
CA GLY A 23 -24.87 -14.55 5.09
C GLY A 23 -23.55 -13.89 4.74
N ALA A 24 -22.97 -13.20 5.72
CA ALA A 24 -21.59 -12.74 5.62
C ALA A 24 -20.75 -13.97 5.21
N PRO A 25 -19.88 -13.84 4.19
CA PRO A 25 -19.04 -14.95 3.79
C PRO A 25 -18.30 -15.46 5.03
N SER A 26 -18.46 -16.75 5.33
CA SER A 26 -17.79 -17.38 6.47
C SER A 26 -16.31 -17.01 6.44
N PHE A 27 -15.74 -16.58 7.57
CA PHE A 27 -14.36 -16.14 7.72
C PHE A 27 -13.33 -17.14 7.12
N SER A 28 -13.69 -18.43 7.05
CA SER A 28 -12.93 -19.50 6.39
C SER A 28 -12.84 -19.39 4.87
N ALA A 29 -13.88 -18.90 4.18
CA ALA A 29 -13.90 -18.76 2.73
C ALA A 29 -12.98 -17.62 2.25
N ALA A 30 -12.97 -16.49 2.97
CA ALA A 30 -12.09 -15.35 2.69
C ALA A 30 -10.60 -15.73 2.86
N GLY A 31 -10.27 -16.49 3.92
CA GLY A 31 -8.91 -16.97 4.16
C GLY A 31 -8.39 -17.93 3.09
N ASN A 32 -9.24 -18.83 2.58
CA ASN A 32 -8.90 -19.74 1.48
C ASN A 32 -8.71 -18.98 0.16
N HIS A 33 -9.52 -17.96 -0.08
CA HIS A 33 -9.42 -17.12 -1.28
C HIS A 33 -8.11 -16.33 -1.32
N HIS A 34 -7.75 -15.69 -0.21
CA HIS A 34 -6.48 -14.96 -0.10
C HIS A 34 -5.26 -15.88 -0.33
N ARG A 35 -5.27 -17.10 0.24
CA ARG A 35 -4.21 -18.09 0.01
C ARG A 35 -4.09 -18.48 -1.45
N HIS A 36 -5.20 -18.62 -2.16
CA HIS A 36 -5.19 -18.91 -3.58
C HIS A 36 -4.57 -17.76 -4.41
N VAL A 37 -4.96 -16.52 -4.15
CA VAL A 37 -4.38 -15.34 -4.82
C VAL A 37 -2.86 -15.24 -4.56
N LEU A 38 -2.42 -15.51 -3.33
CA LEU A 38 -0.99 -15.56 -3.00
C LEU A 38 -0.26 -16.63 -3.80
N SER A 39 -0.82 -17.84 -3.88
CA SER A 39 -0.23 -18.92 -4.68
C SER A 39 -0.12 -18.56 -6.17
N LEU A 40 -1.15 -17.92 -6.74
CA LEU A 40 -1.09 -17.43 -8.11
C LEU A 40 0.01 -16.38 -8.30
N SER A 41 0.25 -15.53 -7.30
CA SER A 41 1.32 -14.53 -7.34
C SER A 41 2.72 -15.13 -7.45
N GLU A 42 2.95 -16.32 -6.88
CA GLU A 42 4.23 -17.05 -6.95
C GLU A 42 4.51 -17.60 -8.36
N THR A 43 3.45 -17.89 -9.12
CA THR A 43 3.54 -18.39 -10.50
C THR A 43 3.54 -17.30 -11.57
N CYS A 44 3.33 -16.04 -11.16
CA CYS A 44 3.28 -14.90 -12.07
C CYS A 44 4.67 -14.59 -12.62
N SER A 45 4.80 -14.61 -13.95
CA SER A 45 6.09 -14.45 -14.66
C SER A 45 6.16 -13.23 -15.56
N ASN A 46 5.04 -12.55 -15.80
CA ASN A 46 4.99 -11.40 -16.70
C ASN A 46 3.85 -10.42 -16.35
N MET A 47 3.88 -9.24 -16.98
CA MET A 47 2.91 -8.18 -16.75
C MET A 47 1.47 -8.52 -17.18
N SER A 48 1.28 -9.41 -18.15
CA SER A 48 -0.07 -9.82 -18.56
C SER A 48 -0.74 -10.63 -17.46
N GLN A 49 -0.03 -11.62 -16.93
CA GLN A 49 -0.46 -12.41 -15.77
C GLN A 49 -0.67 -11.54 -14.53
N LEU A 50 0.22 -10.57 -14.30
CA LEU A 50 0.09 -9.66 -13.16
C LEU A 50 -1.19 -8.81 -13.24
N LYS A 51 -1.50 -8.27 -14.42
CA LYS A 51 -2.73 -7.49 -14.64
C LYS A 51 -3.98 -8.35 -14.47
N GLN A 52 -3.94 -9.60 -14.91
CA GLN A 52 -5.02 -10.57 -14.66
C GLN A 52 -5.18 -10.86 -13.16
N LEU A 53 -4.08 -11.08 -12.44
CA LEU A 53 -4.08 -11.29 -10.99
C LEU A 53 -4.62 -10.08 -10.23
N HIS A 54 -4.24 -8.86 -10.64
CA HIS A 54 -4.74 -7.64 -10.05
C HIS A 54 -6.25 -7.47 -10.31
N ALA A 55 -6.72 -7.68 -11.55
CA ALA A 55 -8.15 -7.66 -11.87
C ALA A 55 -8.94 -8.72 -11.08
N PHE A 56 -8.37 -9.91 -10.90
CA PHE A 56 -8.95 -10.97 -10.09
C PHE A 56 -9.05 -10.56 -8.62
N THR A 57 -7.99 -9.97 -8.06
CA THR A 57 -7.97 -9.46 -6.67
C THR A 57 -9.07 -8.43 -6.44
N LEU A 58 -9.22 -7.46 -7.35
CA LEU A 58 -10.27 -6.42 -7.28
C LEU A 58 -11.69 -7.00 -7.29
N ARG A 59 -11.91 -8.10 -7.99
CA ARG A 59 -13.23 -8.74 -8.12
C ARG A 59 -13.61 -9.62 -6.94
N THR A 60 -12.63 -10.03 -6.14
CA THR A 60 -12.79 -11.15 -5.22
C THR A 60 -12.43 -10.82 -3.77
N THR A 61 -11.93 -9.61 -3.53
CA THR A 61 -11.53 -9.15 -2.20
C THR A 61 -12.14 -7.78 -1.91
N TYR A 62 -12.29 -7.45 -0.63
CA TYR A 62 -12.82 -6.15 -0.22
C TYR A 62 -11.66 -5.19 0.07
N PRO A 63 -11.70 -3.92 -0.40
CA PRO A 63 -10.60 -2.97 -0.26
C PRO A 63 -10.19 -2.69 1.20
N ASP A 64 -11.15 -2.72 2.12
CA ASP A 64 -10.96 -2.37 3.53
C ASP A 64 -10.40 -3.52 4.38
N GLU A 65 -10.23 -4.71 3.79
CA GLU A 65 -9.69 -5.86 4.49
C GLU A 65 -8.16 -5.81 4.54
N THR A 66 -7.57 -6.02 5.72
CA THR A 66 -6.11 -6.02 5.90
C THR A 66 -5.42 -7.06 5.01
N ALA A 67 -6.06 -8.22 4.79
CA ALA A 67 -5.58 -9.26 3.87
C ALA A 67 -5.42 -8.71 2.44
N THR A 68 -6.38 -7.92 1.96
CA THR A 68 -6.33 -7.29 0.64
C THR A 68 -5.15 -6.34 0.49
N LEU A 69 -4.82 -5.57 1.53
CA LEU A 69 -3.62 -4.71 1.52
C LEU A 69 -2.32 -5.52 1.36
N PHE A 70 -2.24 -6.73 1.95
CA PHE A 70 -1.08 -7.60 1.73
C PHE A 70 -0.99 -8.06 0.27
N LEU A 71 -2.11 -8.42 -0.37
CA LEU A 71 -2.14 -8.78 -1.79
C LEU A 71 -1.71 -7.61 -2.68
N TYR A 72 -2.20 -6.40 -2.41
CA TYR A 72 -1.76 -5.22 -3.14
C TYR A 72 -0.26 -4.95 -2.95
N GLY A 73 0.27 -5.16 -1.75
CA GLY A 73 1.71 -5.10 -1.50
C GLY A 73 2.47 -6.09 -2.39
N ARG A 74 2.00 -7.33 -2.52
CA ARG A 74 2.60 -8.35 -3.39
C ARG A 74 2.53 -7.97 -4.87
N ILE A 75 1.38 -7.52 -5.35
CA ILE A 75 1.20 -7.08 -6.74
C ILE A 75 2.11 -5.88 -7.05
N LEU A 76 2.26 -4.94 -6.11
CA LEU A 76 3.15 -3.78 -6.23
C LEU A 76 4.62 -4.21 -6.34
N GLN A 77 5.04 -5.19 -5.53
CA GLN A 77 6.39 -5.76 -5.58
C GLN A 77 6.67 -6.41 -6.94
N LEU A 78 5.74 -7.22 -7.44
CA LEU A 78 5.85 -7.87 -8.75
C LEU A 78 5.87 -6.85 -9.88
N SER A 79 5.04 -5.81 -9.81
CA SER A 79 5.02 -4.70 -10.79
C SER A 79 6.40 -4.04 -10.91
N SER A 80 7.01 -3.76 -9.76
CA SER A 80 8.35 -3.17 -9.70
C SER A 80 9.43 -4.14 -10.20
N SER A 81 9.26 -5.45 -9.96
CA SER A 81 10.22 -6.49 -10.39
C SER A 81 10.16 -6.76 -11.90
N PHE A 82 9.01 -6.55 -12.54
CA PHE A 82 8.85 -6.58 -13.99
C PHE A 82 9.17 -5.25 -14.68
N SER A 83 9.82 -4.33 -13.96
CA SER A 83 10.28 -3.02 -14.46
C SER A 83 9.18 -2.08 -14.96
N ASP A 84 7.90 -2.34 -14.65
CA ASP A 84 6.80 -1.41 -14.93
C ASP A 84 6.50 -0.56 -13.70
N VAL A 85 7.41 0.37 -13.42
CA VAL A 85 7.28 1.21 -12.23
C VAL A 85 6.09 2.17 -12.35
N ASN A 86 5.72 2.59 -13.56
CA ASN A 86 4.53 3.41 -13.78
C ASN A 86 3.24 2.68 -13.34
N TYR A 87 3.13 1.39 -13.66
CA TYR A 87 2.02 0.58 -13.16
C TYR A 87 2.05 0.46 -11.63
N ALA A 88 3.23 0.29 -11.03
CA ALA A 88 3.38 0.26 -9.58
C ALA A 88 2.88 1.56 -8.92
N PHE A 89 3.18 2.73 -9.50
CA PHE A 89 2.68 4.01 -8.99
C PHE A 89 1.17 4.13 -9.11
N ARG A 90 0.59 3.75 -10.25
CA ARG A 90 -0.87 3.76 -10.43
C ARG A 90 -1.58 2.85 -9.42
N LEU A 91 -1.03 1.66 -9.18
CA LEU A 91 -1.55 0.76 -8.15
C LEU A 91 -1.44 1.39 -6.77
N PHE A 92 -0.28 1.95 -6.44
CA PHE A 92 -0.07 2.63 -5.16
C PHE A 92 -1.10 3.75 -4.94
N ASP A 93 -1.27 4.64 -5.92
CA ASP A 93 -2.23 5.75 -5.79
C ASP A 93 -3.70 5.29 -5.79
N SER A 94 -4.00 4.10 -6.32
CA SER A 94 -5.36 3.54 -6.29
C SER A 94 -5.78 3.00 -4.91
N ILE A 95 -4.82 2.68 -4.04
CA ILE A 95 -5.08 2.19 -2.69
C ILE A 95 -5.41 3.40 -1.81
N GLN A 96 -6.59 3.42 -1.20
CA GLN A 96 -6.96 4.44 -0.21
C GLN A 96 -5.89 4.49 0.88
N GLU A 97 -5.59 5.69 1.39
CA GLU A 97 -4.40 6.18 2.14
C GLU A 97 -3.67 5.28 3.17
N ASN A 98 -4.11 4.06 3.41
CA ASN A 98 -3.54 3.01 4.24
C ASN A 98 -2.36 2.28 3.55
N HIS A 99 -1.39 3.03 3.03
CA HIS A 99 -0.17 2.47 2.47
C HIS A 99 0.75 1.97 3.58
N SER A 100 1.08 0.68 3.58
CA SER A 100 2.02 0.09 4.54
C SER A 100 3.47 0.51 4.26
N SER A 101 4.34 0.47 5.28
CA SER A 101 5.78 0.71 5.11
C SER A 101 6.40 -0.19 4.04
N PHE A 102 5.89 -1.41 3.87
CA PHE A 102 6.33 -2.32 2.79
C PHE A 102 6.06 -1.75 1.39
N MET A 103 4.88 -1.14 1.17
CA MET A 103 4.53 -0.53 -0.13
C MET A 103 5.41 0.68 -0.43
N TRP A 104 5.61 1.56 0.56
CA TRP A 104 6.54 2.70 0.45
C TRP A 104 7.95 2.23 0.11
N ASN A 105 8.47 1.26 0.86
CA ASN A 105 9.80 0.69 0.66
C ASN A 105 9.97 0.07 -0.73
N THR A 106 8.91 -0.55 -1.25
CA THR A 106 8.91 -1.13 -2.59
C THR A 106 9.11 -0.06 -3.66
N LEU A 107 8.33 1.02 -3.63
CA LEU A 107 8.47 2.11 -4.60
C LEU A 107 9.76 2.90 -4.42
N ILE A 108 10.14 3.25 -3.19
CA ILE A 108 11.38 3.97 -2.91
C ILE A 108 12.58 3.18 -3.45
N ARG A 109 12.59 1.86 -3.24
CA ARG A 109 13.63 0.99 -3.80
C ARG A 109 13.61 1.00 -5.32
N ALA A 110 12.45 0.78 -5.94
CA ALA A 110 12.32 0.79 -7.39
C ALA A 110 12.84 2.10 -8.02
N CYS A 111 12.46 3.25 -7.46
CA CYS A 111 12.94 4.56 -7.88
C CYS A 111 14.45 4.74 -7.66
N ALA A 112 15.00 4.26 -6.54
CA ALA A 112 16.42 4.39 -6.22
C ALA A 112 17.33 3.50 -7.09
N HIS A 113 16.77 2.49 -7.76
CA HIS A 113 17.49 1.66 -8.74
C HIS A 113 17.46 2.24 -10.15
N ASP A 114 16.41 2.97 -10.51
CA ASP A 114 16.29 3.65 -11.80
C ASP A 114 17.09 4.96 -11.79
N VAL A 115 18.01 5.12 -12.74
CA VAL A 115 18.87 6.31 -12.83
C VAL A 115 18.05 7.59 -13.03
N SER A 116 16.95 7.51 -13.78
CA SER A 116 16.10 8.65 -14.12
C SER A 116 15.14 9.06 -12.99
N ARG A 117 15.00 8.24 -11.94
CA ARG A 117 13.96 8.40 -10.91
C ARG A 117 14.51 8.47 -9.48
N LYS A 118 15.82 8.62 -9.32
CA LYS A 118 16.44 8.68 -7.99
C LYS A 118 15.97 9.86 -7.15
N GLU A 119 15.70 11.01 -7.77
CA GLU A 119 15.10 12.16 -7.07
C GLU A 119 13.70 11.83 -6.55
N GLU A 120 12.90 11.12 -7.36
CA GLU A 120 11.56 10.66 -6.99
C GLU A 120 11.58 9.72 -5.78
N ALA A 121 12.65 8.94 -5.59
CA ALA A 121 12.82 8.11 -4.41
C ALA A 121 12.87 8.95 -3.12
N PHE A 122 13.51 10.12 -3.15
CA PHE A 122 13.55 11.05 -2.01
C PHE A 122 12.20 11.76 -1.81
N LEU A 123 11.53 12.16 -2.90
CA LEU A 123 10.19 12.75 -2.83
C LEU A 123 9.16 11.77 -2.24
N LEU A 124 9.24 10.48 -2.57
CA LEU A 124 8.41 9.44 -1.96
C LEU A 124 8.66 9.32 -0.45
N TYR A 125 9.91 9.36 -0.02
CA TYR A 125 10.25 9.35 1.41
C TYR A 125 9.65 10.57 2.13
N ARG A 126 9.72 11.77 1.53
CA ARG A 126 9.06 12.95 2.09
C ARG A 126 7.55 12.78 2.16
N LYS A 127 6.91 12.29 1.09
CA LYS A 127 5.47 12.02 1.04
C LYS A 127 5.04 10.99 2.10
N MET A 128 5.88 9.99 2.37
CA MET A 128 5.68 9.01 3.44
C MET A 128 5.65 9.70 4.82
N LEU A 129 6.61 10.57 5.11
CA LEU A 129 6.67 11.33 6.36
C LEU A 129 5.51 12.30 6.51
N GLU A 130 5.16 13.02 5.44
CA GLU A 130 4.06 14.00 5.43
C GLU A 130 2.70 13.34 5.69
N ARG A 131 2.48 12.12 5.17
CA ARG A 131 1.27 11.36 5.44
C ARG A 131 1.19 10.81 6.86
N GLY A 132 2.31 10.54 7.51
CA GLY A 132 2.38 10.14 8.92
C GLY A 132 1.75 8.79 9.30
N LYS A 133 1.05 8.11 8.39
CA LYS A 133 0.37 6.82 8.63
C LYS A 133 1.33 5.62 8.71
N SER A 134 2.50 5.73 8.12
CA SER A 134 3.54 4.70 8.11
C SER A 134 4.90 5.32 8.44
N SER A 135 5.70 4.63 9.25
CA SER A 135 7.03 5.10 9.66
C SER A 135 8.13 4.46 8.81
N PRO A 136 9.18 5.23 8.45
CA PRO A 136 10.35 4.67 7.79
C PRO A 136 11.05 3.65 8.70
N ASP A 137 11.65 2.64 8.10
CA ASP A 137 12.31 1.56 8.81
C ASP A 137 13.71 1.29 8.23
N LYS A 138 14.38 0.25 8.78
CA LYS A 138 15.71 -0.19 8.32
C LYS A 138 15.76 -0.56 6.83
N HIS A 139 14.62 -0.85 6.20
CA HIS A 139 14.51 -1.12 4.77
C HIS A 139 14.23 0.14 3.94
N THR A 140 13.87 1.26 4.56
CA THR A 140 13.70 2.57 3.89
C THR A 140 15.04 3.29 3.73
N PHE A 141 15.77 3.45 4.84
CA PHE A 141 16.91 4.37 4.92
C PHE A 141 18.05 4.14 3.93
N PRO A 142 18.47 2.89 3.60
CA PRO A 142 19.54 2.68 2.63
C PRO A 142 19.23 3.27 1.25
N PHE A 143 17.98 3.15 0.79
CA PHE A 143 17.56 3.65 -0.53
C PHE A 143 17.40 5.17 -0.54
N VAL A 144 16.92 5.74 0.56
CA VAL A 144 16.81 7.20 0.73
C VAL A 144 18.19 7.85 0.79
N LEU A 145 19.16 7.24 1.46
CA LEU A 145 20.53 7.75 1.48
C LEU A 145 21.21 7.65 0.12
N LYS A 146 20.96 6.57 -0.63
CA LYS A 146 21.38 6.45 -2.03
C LYS A 146 20.79 7.57 -2.89
N ALA A 147 19.53 7.93 -2.67
CA ALA A 147 18.88 9.06 -3.34
C ALA A 147 19.53 10.40 -2.95
N CYS A 148 19.79 10.63 -1.65
CA CYS A 148 20.47 11.83 -1.15
C CYS A 148 21.87 12.01 -1.79
N ALA A 149 22.62 10.91 -1.90
CA ALA A 149 23.94 10.91 -2.54
C ALA A 149 23.86 11.30 -4.02
N TYR A 150 22.80 10.87 -4.71
CA TYR A 150 22.60 11.21 -6.13
C TYR A 150 22.22 12.66 -6.34
N ILE A 151 21.33 13.22 -5.51
CA ILE A 151 20.92 14.63 -5.61
C ILE A 151 21.96 15.60 -5.02
N PHE A 152 23.14 15.11 -4.61
CA PHE A 152 24.17 15.86 -3.88
C PHE A 152 23.64 16.63 -2.66
N GLY A 153 22.58 16.11 -2.05
CA GLY A 153 21.83 16.74 -0.97
C GLY A 153 22.46 16.48 0.39
N LEU A 154 23.44 17.30 0.78
CA LEU A 154 24.09 17.16 2.09
C LEU A 154 23.13 17.46 3.25
N SER A 155 22.25 18.45 3.08
CA SER A 155 21.25 18.81 4.09
C SER A 155 20.27 17.66 4.31
N GLU A 156 19.79 17.09 3.21
CA GLU A 156 18.88 15.95 3.16
C GLU A 156 19.52 14.73 3.81
N GLY A 157 20.78 14.43 3.46
CA GLY A 157 21.55 13.36 4.08
C GLY A 157 21.68 13.51 5.60
N LYS A 158 21.92 14.73 6.11
CA LYS A 158 21.96 15.01 7.55
C LYS A 158 20.61 14.81 8.22
N GLN A 159 19.52 15.27 7.60
CA GLN A 159 18.16 15.08 8.12
C GLN A 159 17.81 13.58 8.21
N VAL A 160 18.12 12.82 7.17
CA VAL A 160 17.92 11.36 7.14
C VAL A 160 18.78 10.67 8.19
N HIS A 161 20.03 11.08 8.37
CA HIS A 161 20.88 10.56 9.44
C HIS A 161 20.29 10.79 10.84
N CYS A 162 19.81 12.00 11.13
CA CYS A 162 19.11 12.29 12.38
C CYS A 162 17.88 11.39 12.57
N GLN A 163 17.13 11.09 11.50
CA GLN A 163 15.99 10.16 11.55
C GLN A 163 16.46 8.74 11.89
N ILE A 164 17.54 8.24 11.28
CA ILE A 164 18.11 6.91 11.60
C ILE A 164 18.47 6.80 13.09
N VAL A 165 19.13 7.83 13.64
CA VAL A 165 19.50 7.87 15.06
C VAL A 165 18.26 7.88 15.95
N LYS A 166 17.24 8.69 15.62
CA LYS A 166 15.97 8.74 16.36
C LYS A 166 15.23 7.39 16.38
N HIS A 167 15.35 6.61 15.31
CA HIS A 167 14.73 5.27 15.23
C HIS A 167 15.60 4.18 15.89
N GLY A 168 16.74 4.52 16.49
CA GLY A 168 17.64 3.56 17.14
C GLY A 168 18.40 2.66 16.15
N LEU A 169 18.44 3.02 14.87
CA LEU A 169 19.00 2.20 13.79
C LEU A 169 20.45 2.57 13.45
N SER A 170 21.13 3.35 14.30
CA SER A 170 22.50 3.79 14.09
C SER A 170 23.52 2.64 14.07
N GLY A 171 23.21 1.50 14.72
CA GLY A 171 24.05 0.29 14.74
C GLY A 171 23.85 -0.66 13.56
N ASP A 172 22.69 -0.61 12.89
CA ASP A 172 22.31 -1.51 11.79
C ASP A 172 22.73 -0.99 10.40
N VAL A 173 23.47 0.12 10.38
CA VAL A 173 23.91 0.77 9.15
C VAL A 173 25.05 -0.05 8.53
N ASN A 174 24.72 -0.82 7.48
CA ASN A 174 25.64 -1.62 6.68
C ASN A 174 26.97 -0.85 6.41
N PRO A 175 28.15 -1.49 6.49
CA PRO A 175 29.44 -0.87 6.19
C PRO A 175 29.49 -0.04 4.90
N SER A 176 28.76 -0.45 3.85
CA SER A 176 28.67 0.28 2.57
C SER A 176 28.03 1.66 2.73
N ASN A 177 27.10 1.78 3.67
CA ASN A 177 26.34 3.00 3.96
C ASN A 177 27.10 3.96 4.88
N ARG A 178 28.13 3.46 5.60
CA ARG A 178 29.11 4.28 6.33
C ARG A 178 29.96 5.15 5.41
N MET A 179 30.14 4.77 4.13
CA MET A 179 30.87 5.60 3.15
C MET A 179 30.03 6.75 2.60
N VAL A 180 28.71 6.58 2.45
CA VAL A 180 27.81 7.68 2.02
C VAL A 180 27.64 8.73 3.13
N THR A 181 27.68 8.32 4.39
CA THR A 181 27.68 9.23 5.55
C THR A 181 29.01 9.97 5.75
N ARG A 182 30.05 9.68 4.96
CA ARG A 182 31.38 10.30 5.11
C ARG A 182 31.54 11.63 4.34
N CYS A 183 30.45 12.29 3.93
CA CYS A 183 30.45 13.74 3.79
C CYS A 183 30.45 14.38 5.18
N ARG A 184 31.65 14.46 5.80
CA ARG A 184 32.01 15.24 6.99
C ARG A 184 30.82 15.75 7.81
N VAL A 185 30.34 14.91 8.72
CA VAL A 185 29.77 15.41 9.96
C VAL A 185 30.94 15.51 10.93
N PHE A 186 31.65 16.65 10.82
CA PHE A 186 32.91 17.03 11.48
C PHE A 186 34.16 16.24 11.06
#